data_AF-A0A3N5E050-F1
#
_entry.id   AF-A0A3N5E050-F1
#
_cell.length_a   1.000
_cell.length_b   1.000
_cell.length_c   1.000
_cell.angle_alpha   90.00
_cell.angle_beta   90.00
_cell.angle_gamma   90.00
#
_symmetry.space_group_name_H-M   'P 1'
#
loop_
_entity.id
_entity.type
_entity.pdbx_description
1 polymer ?
#
loop_
_entity_poly.entity_id
_entity_poly.type
_entity_poly.pdbx_seq_one_letter_code
_entity_poly.pdbx_strand_id
1 'polypeptide(L)'
;MFRRGGKPTPPAADADRQALFDKLAQRPETVCPFLGLAAERSEYEPQATDDHRCYAFGEPEPVSGEQQRNVCLQRGYANCPRYLRGVLVIPTDELEALRRPQQRVPPPPPPPVAAAGSGDGGRRRIVVVLLLLLLVGGGVGGWW
;
A
#
# COMPACT_ATOMS: atom_id res chain seq x y z
N MET A 1 4.83 40.07 28.48
CA MET A 1 4.89 38.66 28.92
C MET A 1 4.97 37.77 27.69
N PHE A 2 6.17 37.39 27.25
CA PHE A 2 6.34 36.49 26.10
C PHE A 2 6.36 35.04 26.60
N ARG A 3 5.34 34.25 26.23
CA ARG A 3 5.35 32.80 26.46
C ARG A 3 6.43 32.19 25.56
N ARG A 4 7.53 31.74 26.16
CA ARG A 4 8.49 30.85 25.48
C ARG A 4 7.75 29.55 25.16
N GLY A 5 7.32 29.38 23.92
CA GLY A 5 6.89 28.08 23.41
C GLY A 5 8.06 27.12 23.58
N GLY A 6 7.87 26.10 24.42
CA GLY A 6 8.90 25.09 24.68
C GLY A 6 9.29 24.42 23.36
N LYS A 7 10.58 24.42 23.04
CA LYS A 7 11.10 23.65 21.92
C LYS A 7 10.82 22.17 22.21
N PRO A 8 10.19 21.41 21.30
CA PRO A 8 9.93 20.00 21.53
C PRO A 8 11.25 19.27 21.85
N THR A 9 11.21 18.38 22.84
CA THR A 9 12.35 17.54 23.24
C THR A 9 12.78 16.71 22.02
N PRO A 10 14.09 16.59 21.70
CA PRO A 10 14.59 15.92 20.49
C PRO A 10 13.89 14.61 20.09
N PRO A 11 13.65 13.63 21.00
CA PRO A 11 12.96 12.39 20.62
C PRO A 11 11.51 12.56 20.19
N ALA A 12 10.79 13.59 20.67
CA ALA A 12 9.42 13.86 20.24
C ALA A 12 9.39 14.44 18.81
N ALA A 13 10.32 15.35 18.50
CA ALA A 13 10.46 15.91 17.16
C ALA A 13 10.84 14.83 16.12
N ASP A 14 11.66 13.86 16.51
CA ASP A 14 12.00 12.73 15.64
C ASP A 14 10.82 11.76 15.44
N ALA A 15 10.02 11.50 16.48
CA ALA A 15 8.83 10.66 16.37
C ALA A 15 7.75 11.29 15.47
N ASP A 16 7.50 12.60 15.61
CA ASP A 16 6.55 13.33 14.77
C ASP A 16 6.99 13.32 13.30
N ARG A 17 8.30 13.47 13.07
CA ARG A 17 8.90 13.42 11.74
C ARG A 17 8.79 12.02 11.13
N GLN A 18 9.06 10.96 11.89
CA GLN A 18 8.89 9.58 11.42
C GLN A 18 7.43 9.29 11.05
N ALA A 19 6.48 9.69 11.89
CA ALA A 19 5.05 9.49 11.63
C ALA A 19 4.59 10.21 10.35
N LEU A 20 5.15 11.40 10.06
CA LEU A 20 4.92 12.10 8.81
C LEU A 20 5.41 11.28 7.61
N PHE A 21 6.63 10.74 7.68
CA PHE A 21 7.19 9.91 6.62
C PHE A 21 6.39 8.64 6.37
N ASP A 22 5.93 7.97 7.43
CA ASP A 22 5.11 6.76 7.32
C ASP A 22 3.78 7.03 6.60
N LYS A 23 3.16 8.19 6.84
CA LYS A 23 1.95 8.62 6.10
C LYS A 23 2.27 8.90 4.64
N LEU A 24 3.36 9.62 4.35
CA LEU A 24 3.75 9.96 2.97
C LEU A 24 4.14 8.71 2.16
N ALA A 25 4.72 7.69 2.80
CA ALA A 25 5.08 6.42 2.16
C ALA A 25 3.87 5.62 1.67
N GLN A 26 2.68 5.82 2.26
CA GLN A 26 1.45 5.15 1.84
C GLN A 26 0.82 5.78 0.57
N ARG A 27 1.35 6.92 0.13
CA ARG A 27 0.81 7.66 -1.01
C ARG A 27 1.12 6.96 -2.34
N PRO A 28 0.23 7.07 -3.35
CA PRO A 28 0.56 6.60 -4.69
C PRO A 28 1.80 7.29 -5.26
N GLU A 29 2.67 6.51 -5.93
CA GLU A 29 3.89 7.02 -6.58
C GLU A 29 3.63 8.03 -7.69
N THR A 30 2.37 8.18 -8.13
CA THR A 30 1.95 9.15 -9.13
C THR A 30 1.71 10.54 -8.57
N VAL A 31 1.75 10.71 -7.25
CA VAL A 31 1.48 11.98 -6.58
C VAL A 31 2.76 12.50 -5.93
N CYS A 32 3.00 13.80 -6.07
CA CYS A 32 4.16 14.45 -5.47
C CYS A 32 4.12 14.32 -3.95
N PRO A 33 5.20 13.85 -3.30
CA PRO A 33 5.25 13.74 -1.83
C PRO A 33 5.29 15.09 -1.12
N PHE A 34 5.63 16.18 -1.83
CA PHE A 34 5.62 17.53 -1.28
C PHE A 34 4.28 18.27 -1.44
N LEU A 35 3.30 17.66 -2.10
CA LEU A 35 1.94 18.21 -2.18
C LEU A 35 1.20 17.88 -0.87
N GLY A 36 0.74 18.89 -0.16
CA GLY A 36 -0.07 18.71 1.05
C GLY A 36 -1.30 19.61 1.02
N LEU A 37 -2.21 19.46 1.97
CA LEU A 37 -3.28 20.44 2.21
C LEU A 37 -2.81 21.49 3.20
N ALA A 38 -3.34 22.71 3.11
CA ALA A 38 -3.05 23.77 4.05
C ALA A 38 -3.39 23.41 5.50
N ALA A 39 -4.43 22.58 5.69
CA ALA A 39 -4.85 22.07 7.00
C ALA A 39 -3.94 20.94 7.52
N GLU A 40 -3.46 20.07 6.63
CA GLU A 40 -2.65 18.90 6.98
C GLU A 40 -1.66 18.57 5.84
N ARG A 41 -0.37 18.66 6.16
CA ARG A 41 0.74 18.47 5.21
C ARG A 41 0.77 17.06 4.61
N SER A 42 0.37 16.05 5.38
CA SER A 42 0.41 14.65 4.94
C SER A 42 -0.75 14.23 4.03
N GLU A 43 -1.83 15.03 4.00
CA GLU A 43 -3.02 14.76 3.21
C GLU A 43 -2.97 15.45 1.84
N TYR A 44 -3.77 14.97 0.90
CA TYR A 44 -3.94 15.58 -0.43
C TYR A 44 -5.32 15.21 -1.00
N GLU A 45 -5.82 16.04 -1.89
CA GLU A 45 -7.03 15.75 -2.65
C GLU A 45 -6.67 15.21 -4.05
N PRO A 46 -7.41 14.21 -4.60
CA PRO A 46 -7.15 13.69 -5.94
C PRO A 46 -7.35 14.71 -7.07
N GLN A 47 -8.13 15.77 -6.81
CA GLN A 47 -8.42 16.84 -7.75
C GLN A 47 -7.65 18.11 -7.39
N ALA A 48 -7.51 19.02 -8.35
CA ALA A 48 -6.89 20.30 -8.08
C ALA A 48 -7.80 21.18 -7.20
N THR A 49 -7.22 21.76 -6.15
CA THR A 49 -7.90 22.59 -5.15
C THR A 49 -7.03 23.78 -4.77
N ASP A 50 -7.64 24.86 -4.29
CA ASP A 50 -6.89 26.04 -3.82
C ASP A 50 -6.25 25.82 -2.44
N ASP A 51 -6.55 24.70 -1.77
CA ASP A 51 -5.99 24.32 -0.48
C ASP A 51 -4.66 23.58 -0.58
N HIS A 52 -4.31 23.10 -1.77
CA HIS A 52 -3.01 22.46 -1.98
C HIS A 52 -1.84 23.43 -1.76
N ARG A 53 -0.84 22.95 -1.03
CA ARG A 53 0.41 23.64 -0.73
C ARG A 53 1.60 22.76 -1.12
N CYS A 54 2.68 23.38 -1.55
CA CYS A 54 3.97 22.75 -1.76
C CYS A 54 4.83 22.95 -0.52
N TYR A 55 5.37 21.85 0.00
CA TYR A 55 6.20 21.86 1.21
C TYR A 55 7.68 21.51 0.93
N ALA A 56 8.13 21.65 -0.31
CA ALA A 56 9.48 21.24 -0.72
C ALA A 56 10.61 22.00 0.02
N PHE A 57 10.33 23.20 0.53
CA PHE A 57 11.28 24.06 1.22
C PHE A 57 10.91 24.33 2.69
N GLY A 58 10.02 23.53 3.26
CA GLY A 58 9.54 23.70 4.64
C GLY A 58 8.26 24.53 4.74
N GLU A 59 8.28 25.77 4.26
CA GLU A 59 7.12 26.67 4.28
C GLU A 59 6.05 26.26 3.24
N PRO A 60 4.75 26.32 3.58
CA PRO A 60 3.67 25.99 2.66
C PRO A 60 3.49 27.05 1.59
N GLU A 61 3.78 26.71 0.34
CA GLU A 61 3.61 27.62 -0.79
C GLU A 61 2.40 27.25 -1.66
N PRO A 62 1.61 28.23 -2.12
CA PRO A 62 0.47 27.95 -3.00
C PRO A 62 0.92 27.34 -4.33
N VAL A 63 0.08 26.46 -4.88
CA VAL A 63 0.32 25.78 -6.16
C VAL A 63 -0.81 26.11 -7.11
N SER A 64 -0.50 26.55 -8.34
CA SER A 64 -1.55 26.83 -9.33
C SER A 64 -2.31 25.56 -9.71
N GLY A 65 -3.60 25.69 -10.02
CA GLY A 65 -4.42 24.53 -10.43
C GLY A 65 -3.87 23.80 -11.67
N GLU A 66 -3.23 24.52 -12.59
CA GLU A 66 -2.56 23.91 -13.76
C GLU A 66 -1.36 23.06 -13.35
N GLN A 67 -0.49 23.58 -12.48
CA GLN A 67 0.65 22.85 -11.94
C GLN A 67 0.19 21.61 -11.15
N GLN A 68 -0.92 21.71 -10.42
CA GLN A 68 -1.49 20.56 -9.72
C GLN A 68 -1.93 19.47 -10.69
N ARG A 69 -2.76 19.81 -11.68
CA ARG A 69 -3.34 18.84 -12.65
C ARG A 69 -2.29 18.18 -13.53
N ASN A 70 -1.29 18.95 -13.97
CA ASN A 70 -0.33 18.50 -14.97
C ASN A 70 0.97 17.94 -14.36
N VAL A 71 1.26 18.28 -13.10
CA VAL A 71 2.54 17.93 -12.46
C VAL A 71 2.35 17.30 -11.10
N CYS A 72 1.78 17.99 -10.10
CA CYS A 72 1.81 17.49 -8.72
C CYS A 72 0.95 16.23 -8.49
N LEU A 73 -0.14 16.08 -9.24
CA LEU A 73 -1.04 14.92 -9.18
C LEU A 73 -0.70 13.87 -10.25
N GLN A 74 0.42 14.04 -10.96
CA GLN A 74 0.86 13.18 -12.07
C GLN A 74 2.28 12.66 -11.82
N ARG A 75 2.66 11.55 -12.46
CA ARG A 75 4.06 11.06 -12.41
C ARG A 75 5.10 12.09 -12.88
N GLY A 76 4.68 13.14 -13.59
CA GLY A 76 5.52 14.24 -14.04
C GLY A 76 6.18 15.06 -12.93
N TYR A 77 5.74 14.94 -11.67
CA TYR A 77 6.39 15.65 -10.55
C TYR A 77 7.87 15.33 -10.38
N ALA A 78 8.35 14.18 -10.86
CA ALA A 78 9.75 13.80 -10.80
C ALA A 78 10.66 14.81 -11.54
N ASN A 79 10.11 15.54 -12.53
CA ASN A 79 10.80 16.60 -13.27
C ASN A 79 10.53 18.01 -12.71
N CYS A 80 9.74 18.13 -11.64
CA CYS A 80 9.43 19.42 -11.04
C CYS A 80 10.69 20.02 -10.39
N PRO A 81 11.11 21.24 -10.74
CA PRO A 81 12.31 21.86 -10.17
C PRO A 81 12.26 22.05 -8.64
N ARG A 82 11.05 22.12 -8.06
CA ARG A 82 10.85 22.20 -6.61
C ARG A 82 11.04 20.84 -5.94
N TYR A 83 10.52 19.76 -6.54
CA TYR A 83 10.73 18.40 -6.07
C TYR A 83 12.22 18.05 -6.09
N LEU A 84 12.89 18.26 -7.23
CA LEU A 84 14.32 17.94 -7.38
C LEU A 84 15.20 18.65 -6.36
N ARG A 85 14.87 19.89 -5.99
CA ARG A 85 15.59 20.62 -4.94
C ARG A 85 15.19 20.17 -3.54
N GLY A 86 13.90 19.94 -3.28
CA GLY A 86 13.42 19.50 -1.96
C GLY A 86 13.94 18.13 -1.56
N VAL A 87 14.15 17.24 -2.53
CA VAL A 87 14.82 15.94 -2.33
C VAL A 87 16.21 16.08 -1.71
N LEU A 88 16.95 17.14 -2.06
CA LEU A 88 18.32 17.36 -1.56
C LEU A 88 18.37 17.93 -0.13
N VAL A 89 17.22 18.37 0.39
CA VAL A 89 17.09 18.93 1.75
C VAL A 89 16.65 17.86 2.76
N ILE A 90 16.08 16.76 2.28
CA ILE A 90 15.79 15.55 3.07
C ILE A 90 17.05 14.67 3.06
N PRO A 91 17.55 14.16 4.20
CA PRO A 91 18.60 13.15 4.24
C PRO A 91 18.28 11.99 3.26
N THR A 92 19.24 11.60 2.44
CA THR A 92 19.03 10.67 1.31
C THR A 92 18.43 9.32 1.72
N ASP A 93 18.68 8.88 2.95
CA ASP A 93 18.12 7.69 3.58
C ASP A 93 16.60 7.78 3.80
N GLU A 94 16.08 8.95 4.18
CA GLU A 94 14.64 9.19 4.33
C GLU A 94 13.92 9.22 2.97
N LEU A 95 14.58 9.74 1.93
CA LEU A 95 14.03 9.71 0.58
C LEU A 95 14.04 8.30 -0.03
N GLU A 96 15.09 7.52 0.22
CA GLU A 96 15.17 6.12 -0.18
C GLU A 96 14.08 5.28 0.51
N ALA A 97 13.75 5.60 1.77
CA ALA A 97 12.63 5.02 2.49
C ALA A 97 11.26 5.40 1.90
N LEU A 98 11.07 6.67 1.50
CA LEU A 98 9.87 7.09 0.75
C LEU A 98 9.75 6.41 -0.62
N ARG A 99 10.87 6.08 -1.27
CA ARG A 99 10.90 5.30 -2.52
C ARG A 99 10.72 3.80 -2.31
N ARG A 100 11.06 3.27 -1.13
CA ARG A 100 10.88 1.86 -0.74
C ARG A 100 9.64 1.70 0.14
N PRO A 101 8.44 1.71 -0.47
CA PRO A 101 7.56 0.57 -0.21
C PRO A 101 6.76 0.09 -1.45
N GLN A 102 7.29 0.28 -2.67
CA GLN A 102 6.77 -0.37 -3.88
C GLN A 102 7.79 -1.25 -4.61
N GLN A 103 8.77 -1.79 -3.89
CA GLN A 103 9.17 -3.15 -4.26
C GLN A 103 7.91 -3.99 -4.10
N ARG A 104 7.18 -4.18 -5.21
CA ARG A 104 6.00 -5.02 -5.28
C ARG A 104 6.37 -6.35 -4.67
N VAL A 105 6.02 -6.56 -3.41
CA VAL A 105 5.66 -7.89 -2.98
C VAL A 105 4.54 -8.26 -3.95
N PRO A 106 4.71 -9.26 -4.84
CA PRO A 106 3.59 -9.74 -5.62
C PRO A 106 2.44 -9.95 -4.62
N PRO A 107 1.19 -9.59 -4.96
CA PRO A 107 0.08 -9.82 -4.04
C PRO A 107 0.25 -11.23 -3.49
N PRO A 108 0.16 -11.43 -2.16
CA PRO A 108 0.29 -12.76 -1.59
C PRO A 108 -0.54 -13.67 -2.48
N PRO A 109 0.01 -14.81 -2.93
CA PRO A 109 -0.68 -15.68 -3.87
C PRO A 109 -2.11 -15.79 -3.37
N PRO A 110 -3.13 -15.57 -4.25
CA PRO A 110 -4.51 -15.51 -3.80
C PRO A 110 -4.72 -16.66 -2.84
N PRO A 111 -5.35 -16.44 -1.67
CA PRO A 111 -5.59 -17.52 -0.72
C PRO A 111 -6.08 -18.69 -1.56
N PRO A 112 -5.47 -19.89 -1.43
CA PRO A 112 -5.78 -20.99 -2.33
C PRO A 112 -7.29 -21.03 -2.36
N VAL A 113 -7.88 -20.67 -3.52
CA VAL A 113 -9.33 -20.60 -3.70
C VAL A 113 -9.77 -21.93 -3.15
N ALA A 114 -10.34 -21.91 -1.95
CA ALA A 114 -10.45 -23.09 -1.11
C ALA A 114 -11.12 -24.09 -2.01
N ALA A 115 -10.34 -25.11 -2.43
CA ALA A 115 -10.65 -25.89 -3.61
C ALA A 115 -12.10 -26.29 -3.49
N ALA A 116 -12.94 -25.64 -4.29
CA ALA A 116 -14.36 -25.84 -4.25
C ALA A 116 -14.55 -27.32 -4.59
N GLY A 117 -14.86 -28.11 -3.57
CA GLY A 117 -15.18 -29.52 -3.66
C GLY A 117 -14.14 -30.40 -4.37
N SER A 118 -13.01 -30.69 -3.72
CA SER A 118 -12.29 -31.94 -4.04
C SER A 118 -13.13 -33.11 -3.51
N GLY A 119 -13.91 -33.69 -4.44
CA GLY A 119 -14.98 -34.63 -4.17
C GLY A 119 -14.56 -35.86 -3.36
N ASP A 120 -15.31 -36.09 -2.29
CA ASP A 120 -15.54 -37.37 -1.61
C ASP A 120 -16.30 -38.37 -2.52
N GLY A 121 -15.90 -38.44 -3.80
CA GLY A 121 -16.47 -39.32 -4.82
C GLY A 121 -15.62 -40.56 -5.06
N GLY A 122 -14.29 -40.43 -4.94
CA GLY A 122 -13.36 -41.53 -5.21
C GLY A 122 -13.48 -42.68 -4.19
N ARG A 123 -13.44 -42.35 -2.89
CA ARG A 123 -13.56 -43.36 -1.81
C ARG A 123 -14.94 -44.01 -1.78
N ARG A 124 -16.02 -43.24 -1.91
CA ARG A 124 -17.39 -43.79 -1.99
C ARG A 124 -17.60 -44.72 -3.19
N ARG A 125 -17.06 -44.39 -4.37
CA ARG A 125 -17.16 -45.26 -5.56
C ARG A 125 -16.43 -46.60 -5.36
N ILE A 126 -15.25 -46.59 -4.73
CA ILE A 126 -14.49 -47.83 -4.47
C ILE A 126 -15.24 -48.74 -3.48
N VAL A 127 -15.82 -48.17 -2.42
CA VAL A 127 -16.59 -48.95 -1.43
C VAL A 127 -17.85 -49.57 -2.05
N VAL A 128 -18.57 -48.84 -2.89
CA VAL A 128 -19.78 -49.37 -3.58
C VAL A 128 -19.43 -50.48 -4.56
N VAL A 129 -18.34 -50.35 -5.33
CA VAL A 129 -17.88 -51.41 -6.25
C VAL A 129 -17.44 -52.66 -5.51
N LEU A 130 -16.70 -52.53 -4.41
CA LEU A 130 -16.31 -53.67 -3.56
C LEU A 130 -17.53 -54.37 -2.95
N LEU A 131 -18.52 -53.60 -2.49
CA LEU A 131 -19.74 -54.16 -1.90
C LEU A 131 -20.61 -54.87 -2.94
N LEU A 132 -20.71 -54.33 -4.16
CA LEU A 132 -21.33 -55.00 -5.30
C LEU A 132 -20.58 -56.28 -5.69
N LEU A 133 -19.25 -56.27 -5.73
CA LEU A 133 -18.44 -57.46 -6.00
C LEU A 133 -18.59 -58.53 -4.91
N LEU A 134 -18.76 -58.15 -3.65
CA LEU A 134 -19.05 -59.12 -2.57
C LEU A 134 -20.48 -59.67 -2.66
N LEU A 135 -21.46 -58.86 -3.06
CA LEU A 135 -22.84 -59.33 -3.28
C LEU A 135 -22.95 -60.23 -4.51
N VAL A 136 -22.22 -59.94 -5.59
CA VAL A 136 -22.20 -60.76 -6.82
C VAL A 136 -21.28 -61.98 -6.66
N GLY A 137 -20.13 -61.82 -5.99
CA GLY A 137 -19.15 -62.88 -5.75
C GLY A 137 -19.52 -63.83 -4.61
N GLY A 138 -20.34 -63.39 -3.65
CA GLY A 138 -20.86 -64.22 -2.55
C GLY A 138 -21.88 -65.28 -2.98
N GLY A 139 -22.29 -65.30 -4.26
CA GLY A 139 -23.25 -66.27 -4.80
C GLY A 139 -22.66 -67.57 -5.34
N VAL A 140 -21.33 -67.73 -5.43
CA VAL A 140 -20.70 -68.92 -6.03
C VAL A 140 -19.75 -69.57 -5.03
N GLY A 141 -20.29 -70.44 -4.18
CA GLY A 141 -19.49 -71.22 -3.24
C GLY A 141 -20.25 -72.24 -2.38
N GLY A 142 -21.58 -72.35 -2.53
CA GLY A 142 -22.36 -73.44 -1.96
C GLY A 142 -22.47 -74.61 -2.93
N TRP A 143 -21.48 -75.51 -2.95
CA TRP A 143 -21.65 -76.92 -3.34
C TRP A 143 -20.43 -77.76 -2.93
N TRP A 144 -20.50 -78.39 -1.76
CA TRP A 144 -20.04 -79.75 -1.47
C TRP A 144 -20.55 -80.19 -0.09
#